data_AF-A0A183G8C7-F1
#
_entry.id   AF-A0A183G8C7-F1
#
_cell.length_a   1.000
_cell.length_b   1.000
_cell.length_c   1.000
_cell.angle_alpha   90.00
_cell.angle_beta   90.00
_cell.angle_gamma   90.00
#
_symmetry.space_group_name_H-M   'P 1'
#
loop_
_entity.id
_entity.type
_entity.pdbx_description
1 polymer ?
#
loop_
_entity_poly.entity_id
_entity_poly.type
_entity_poly.pdbx_seq_one_letter_code
_entity_poly.pdbx_strand_id
1 'polypeptide(L)'
;MSKSIFFYYSSRFYTSSDLSSNCLTYHDYYNRIINEVSRKESPPLILLTLDTTFSSVDDKYRIPMRAYLRTLAGIPRARDPHCAIFNPLRVELDAFPGECVAMQLIENALDSRRREVTMENGLEQLERSIAQIIEWLERLLEYVNEVTSRDELPADATMGRRLMDIVNTAATHMQTEKLDSLVKNSLRDYMMISYLANLTTTQLQVHERMTNI
;
A
#
# COMPACT_ATOMS: atom_id res chain seq x y z
N MET A 1 -21.10 -2.37 8.15
CA MET A 1 -20.64 -1.00 7.83
C MET A 1 -19.48 -0.69 8.78
N SER A 2 -18.25 -0.98 8.37
CA SER A 2 -17.05 -0.71 9.19
C SER A 2 -16.83 0.80 9.20
N LYS A 3 -16.92 1.45 10.36
CA LYS A 3 -16.62 2.88 10.48
C LYS A 3 -15.09 3.03 10.47
N SER A 4 -14.51 3.26 9.29
CA SER A 4 -13.11 3.65 9.17
C SER A 4 -12.95 5.07 9.71
N ILE A 5 -12.30 5.21 10.87
CA ILE A 5 -12.01 6.50 11.48
C ILE A 5 -10.72 7.02 10.84
N PHE A 6 -10.82 8.06 10.03
CA PHE A 6 -9.66 8.75 9.47
C PHE A 6 -8.96 9.59 10.56
N PHE A 7 -7.68 9.30 10.80
CA PHE A 7 -6.86 9.91 11.84
C PHE A 7 -6.40 11.32 11.46
N TYR A 8 -7.31 12.30 11.44
CA TYR A 8 -6.91 13.68 11.11
C TYR A 8 -6.76 14.61 12.32
N TYR A 9 -7.38 14.33 13.48
CA TYR A 9 -7.32 15.28 14.62
C TYR A 9 -7.41 14.69 16.04
N SER A 10 -7.48 13.36 16.22
CA SER A 10 -7.87 12.78 17.52
C SER A 10 -7.08 11.55 17.95
N SER A 11 -5.87 11.39 17.44
CA SER A 11 -4.97 10.30 17.84
C SER A 11 -3.65 10.80 18.38
N ARG A 12 -3.17 10.15 19.43
CA ARG A 12 -1.84 10.34 19.99
C ARG A 12 -1.02 9.07 19.80
N PHE A 13 0.25 9.25 19.45
CA PHE A 13 1.22 8.16 19.34
C PHE A 13 2.08 8.02 20.61
N TYR A 14 2.49 6.78 20.91
CA TYR A 14 3.36 6.41 22.02
C TYR A 14 4.32 5.31 21.55
N THR A 15 5.63 5.46 21.77
CA THR A 15 6.67 4.65 21.12
C THR A 15 7.16 3.46 21.96
N SER A 16 6.37 3.00 22.92
CA SER A 16 6.70 1.86 23.77
C SER A 16 5.68 0.73 23.58
N SER A 17 6.17 -0.50 23.72
CA SER A 17 5.39 -1.74 23.65
C SER A 17 4.36 -1.85 24.77
N ASP A 18 4.74 -1.41 25.97
CA ASP A 18 3.93 -1.54 27.18
C ASP A 18 3.23 -0.24 27.56
N LEU A 19 1.98 -0.36 28.01
CA LEU A 19 1.20 0.76 28.51
C LEU A 19 1.61 1.10 29.95
N SER A 20 2.48 2.10 30.09
CA SER A 20 2.88 2.61 31.40
C SER A 20 1.78 3.44 32.08
N SER A 21 1.89 3.64 33.39
CA SER A 21 1.00 4.53 34.16
C SER A 21 0.99 5.96 33.63
N ASN A 22 2.11 6.43 33.10
CA ASN A 22 2.25 7.76 32.51
C ASN A 22 1.33 7.95 31.30
N CYS A 23 1.05 6.89 30.54
CA CYS A 23 0.14 6.93 29.41
C CYS A 23 -1.26 7.40 29.83
N LEU A 24 -1.72 7.01 31.03
CA LEU A 24 -3.02 7.43 31.54
C LEU A 24 -3.07 8.93 31.83
N THR A 25 -2.10 9.46 32.56
CA THR A 25 -2.02 10.89 32.90
C THR A 25 -2.01 11.75 31.65
N TYR A 26 -1.20 11.35 30.68
CA TYR A 26 -1.12 12.03 29.39
C TYR A 26 -2.42 11.91 28.60
N HIS A 27 -3.02 10.73 28.54
CA HIS A 27 -4.26 10.52 27.81
C HIS A 27 -5.39 11.37 28.40
N ASP A 28 -5.46 11.52 29.72
CA ASP A 28 -6.45 12.36 30.41
C ASP A 28 -6.24 13.86 30.11
N TYR A 29 -4.98 14.31 30.07
CA TYR A 29 -4.64 15.69 29.68
C TYR A 29 -5.09 16.02 28.26
N TYR A 30 -4.77 15.16 27.28
CA TYR A 30 -5.16 15.40 25.88
C TYR A 30 -6.66 15.26 25.68
N ASN A 31 -7.32 14.32 26.37
CA ASN A 31 -8.77 14.18 26.31
C ASN A 31 -9.46 15.45 26.83
N ARG A 32 -8.96 16.04 27.93
CA ARG A 32 -9.44 17.33 28.43
C ARG A 32 -9.27 18.45 27.40
N ILE A 33 -8.10 18.59 26.78
CA ILE A 33 -7.86 19.62 25.76
C ILE A 33 -8.78 19.46 24.56
N ILE A 34 -8.97 18.23 24.06
CA ILE A 34 -9.84 17.97 22.91
C ILE A 34 -11.29 18.32 23.25
N ASN A 35 -11.74 18.01 24.46
CA ASN A 35 -13.07 18.39 24.94
C ASN A 35 -13.24 19.90 25.13
N GLU A 36 -12.18 20.62 25.53
CA GLU A 36 -12.20 22.09 25.67
C GLU A 36 -12.21 22.81 24.31
N VAL A 37 -11.50 22.28 23.32
CA VAL A 37 -11.42 22.85 21.96
C VAL A 37 -12.65 22.50 21.13
N SER A 38 -13.19 21.29 21.29
CA SER A 38 -14.34 20.81 20.53
C SER A 38 -15.65 21.34 21.12
N ARG A 39 -16.21 22.38 20.51
CA ARG A 39 -17.53 22.95 20.88
C ARG A 39 -18.72 22.02 20.60
N LYS A 40 -18.50 20.92 19.86
CA LYS A 40 -19.48 19.87 19.52
C LYS A 40 -18.95 18.52 20.05
N GLU A 41 -19.81 17.50 20.12
CA GLU A 41 -19.48 16.12 20.53
C GLU A 41 -18.07 15.72 20.03
N SER A 42 -17.14 15.58 20.99
CA SER A 42 -15.74 15.36 20.69
C SER A 42 -15.53 13.94 20.17
N PRO A 43 -14.74 13.77 19.10
CA PRO A 43 -14.35 12.44 18.65
C PRO A 43 -13.56 11.72 19.77
N PRO A 44 -13.73 10.40 19.93
CA PRO A 44 -12.99 9.64 20.93
C PRO A 44 -11.49 9.68 20.66
N LEU A 45 -10.71 9.96 21.70
CA LEU A 45 -9.24 9.96 21.63
C LEU A 45 -8.72 8.52 21.53
N ILE A 46 -8.05 8.22 20.42
CA ILE A 46 -7.43 6.90 20.19
C ILE A 46 -5.95 6.98 20.58
N LEU A 47 -5.50 6.03 21.40
CA LEU A 47 -4.10 5.85 21.73
C LEU A 47 -3.47 4.88 20.74
N LEU A 48 -2.47 5.32 19.99
CA LEU A 48 -1.68 4.50 19.09
C LEU A 48 -0.34 4.20 19.74
N THR A 49 0.00 2.93 19.88
CA THR A 49 1.31 2.50 20.38
C THR A 49 2.12 1.88 19.25
N LEU A 50 3.37 2.29 19.12
CA LEU A 50 4.34 1.76 18.17
C LEU A 50 5.47 1.12 18.97
N ASP A 51 5.60 -0.20 18.89
CA ASP A 51 6.75 -0.88 19.49
C ASP A 51 7.98 -0.76 18.57
N THR A 52 9.05 -0.19 19.11
CA THR A 52 10.32 0.06 18.40
C THR A 52 11.34 -1.06 18.58
N THR A 53 11.07 -2.02 19.47
CA THR A 53 11.98 -3.12 19.79
C THR A 53 11.83 -4.32 18.87
N PHE A 54 10.74 -4.40 18.11
CA PHE A 54 10.40 -5.49 17.17
C PHE A 54 10.63 -6.89 17.77
N SER A 55 10.50 -7.03 19.09
CA SER A 55 10.97 -8.19 19.85
C SER A 55 9.89 -9.26 20.03
N SER A 56 8.63 -8.98 19.69
CA SER A 56 7.56 -9.98 19.77
C SER A 56 7.72 -11.05 18.70
N VAL A 57 7.98 -12.29 19.14
CA VAL A 57 8.17 -13.48 18.28
C VAL A 57 6.93 -13.78 17.42
N ASP A 58 5.74 -13.37 17.87
CA ASP A 58 4.45 -13.59 17.20
C ASP A 58 4.13 -12.54 16.11
N ASP A 59 4.75 -11.35 16.15
CA ASP A 59 4.47 -10.25 15.20
C ASP A 59 5.50 -10.15 14.07
N LYS A 60 6.20 -11.25 13.74
CA LYS A 60 7.29 -11.26 12.72
C LYS A 60 6.89 -10.72 11.34
N TYR A 61 5.58 -10.62 11.08
CA TYR A 61 4.99 -10.13 9.83
C TYR A 61 3.99 -8.98 10.02
N ARG A 62 3.84 -8.45 11.24
CA ARG A 62 2.88 -7.37 11.51
C ARG A 62 3.64 -6.13 11.94
N ILE A 63 3.25 -5.00 11.37
CA ILE A 63 3.71 -3.69 11.83
C ILE A 63 3.36 -3.59 13.31
N PRO A 64 4.33 -3.22 14.18
CA PRO A 64 4.17 -3.23 15.64
C PRO A 64 3.31 -2.05 16.13
N MET A 65 2.20 -1.79 15.45
CA MET A 65 1.26 -0.73 15.73
C MET A 65 0.00 -1.34 16.35
N ARG A 66 -0.35 -0.88 17.54
CA ARG A 66 -1.59 -1.22 18.24
C ARG A 66 -2.37 0.04 18.53
N ALA A 67 -3.69 -0.07 18.50
CA ALA A 67 -4.58 1.03 18.83
C ALA A 67 -5.43 0.66 20.03
N TYR A 68 -5.69 1.62 20.90
CA TYR A 68 -6.50 1.44 22.08
C TYR A 68 -7.50 2.57 22.26
N LEU A 69 -8.69 2.21 22.70
CA LEU A 69 -9.72 3.14 23.15
C LEU A 69 -9.84 3.08 24.66
N ARG A 70 -9.73 4.24 25.32
CA ARG A 70 -9.94 4.33 26.77
C ARG A 70 -11.43 4.22 27.09
N THR A 71 -11.76 3.38 28.07
CA THR A 71 -13.08 3.33 28.72
C THR A 71 -12.91 3.52 30.22
N LEU A 72 -13.72 4.41 30.80
CA LEU A 72 -13.76 4.63 32.24
C LEU A 72 -14.49 3.45 32.90
N ALA A 73 -13.85 2.78 33.84
CA ALA A 73 -14.43 1.73 34.66
C ALA A 73 -14.52 2.21 36.12
N GLY A 74 -15.73 2.23 36.66
CA GLY A 74 -16.00 2.63 38.04
C GLY A 74 -16.63 1.48 38.84
N ILE A 75 -16.27 1.39 40.12
CA ILE A 75 -17.00 0.53 41.07
C ILE A 75 -18.22 1.34 41.54
N PRO A 76 -19.44 0.77 41.61
CA PRO A 76 -20.70 1.49 41.92
C PRO A 76 -20.81 2.22 43.28
N ARG A 77 -19.71 2.41 44.02
CA ARG A 77 -19.68 3.02 45.36
C ARG A 77 -18.61 4.08 45.55
N ALA A 78 -17.78 4.32 44.54
CA ALA A 78 -16.74 5.33 44.62
C ALA A 78 -17.12 6.58 43.82
N ARG A 79 -16.76 7.75 44.33
CA ARG A 79 -17.18 9.06 43.79
C ARG A 79 -16.52 9.37 42.43
N ASP A 80 -15.35 8.79 42.18
CA ASP A 80 -14.58 8.97 40.96
C ASP A 80 -14.28 7.61 40.31
N PRO A 81 -14.27 7.51 38.96
CA PRO A 81 -13.84 6.30 38.27
C PRO A 81 -12.35 6.04 38.56
N HIS A 82 -12.07 5.03 39.39
CA HIS A 82 -10.71 4.70 39.83
C HIS A 82 -9.88 3.92 38.82
N CYS A 83 -10.50 3.36 37.77
CA CYS A 83 -9.81 2.54 36.79
C CYS A 83 -10.10 3.03 35.37
N ALA A 84 -9.04 3.22 34.59
CA ALA A 84 -9.15 3.42 33.15
C ALA A 84 -8.63 2.16 32.47
N ILE A 85 -9.46 1.57 31.60
CA ILE A 85 -9.12 0.39 30.83
C ILE A 85 -8.91 0.82 29.38
N PHE A 86 -7.85 0.33 28.76
CA PHE A 86 -7.57 0.53 27.34
C PHE A 86 -8.00 -0.71 26.58
N ASN A 87 -9.08 -0.59 25.81
CA ASN A 87 -9.62 -1.68 24.99
C ASN A 87 -8.90 -1.69 23.62
N PRO A 88 -8.29 -2.80 23.20
CA PRO A 88 -7.61 -2.88 21.91
C PRO A 88 -8.58 -2.73 20.74
N LEU A 89 -8.13 -2.04 19.70
CA LEU A 89 -8.82 -1.85 18.43
C LEU A 89 -8.05 -2.56 17.30
N ARG A 90 -8.79 -3.05 16.30
CA ARG A 90 -8.20 -3.59 15.07
C ARG A 90 -7.61 -2.44 14.26
N VAL A 91 -6.32 -2.54 13.95
CA VAL A 91 -5.60 -1.62 13.08
C VAL A 91 -5.40 -2.26 11.71
N GLU A 92 -5.77 -1.52 10.67
CA GLU A 92 -5.51 -1.85 9.28
C GLU A 92 -4.80 -0.65 8.65
N LEU A 93 -3.82 -0.93 7.79
CA LEU A 93 -3.23 0.10 6.95
C LEU A 93 -3.96 0.12 5.62
N ASP A 94 -4.25 1.33 5.18
CA ASP A 94 -4.78 1.60 3.87
C ASP A 94 -3.82 2.60 3.21
N ALA A 95 -3.61 2.48 1.92
CA ALA A 95 -2.66 3.28 1.17
C ALA A 95 -3.27 3.66 -0.17
N PHE A 96 -3.05 4.90 -0.59
CA PHE A 96 -3.49 5.34 -1.90
C PHE A 96 -2.68 4.63 -3.00
N PRO A 97 -3.25 4.45 -4.21
CA PRO A 97 -2.54 3.77 -5.30
C PRO A 97 -1.14 4.36 -5.61
N GLY A 98 -1.00 5.69 -5.53
CA GLY A 98 0.30 6.36 -5.70
C GLY A 98 1.30 6.06 -4.58
N GLU A 99 0.83 5.89 -3.35
CA GLU A 99 1.66 5.50 -2.21
C GLU A 99 2.12 4.06 -2.33
N CYS A 100 1.26 3.15 -2.81
CA CYS A 100 1.62 1.77 -3.08
C CYS A 100 2.78 1.67 -4.08
N VAL A 101 2.72 2.43 -5.18
CA VAL A 101 3.80 2.45 -6.19
C VAL A 101 5.11 3.00 -5.59
N ALA A 102 5.03 4.08 -4.81
CA ALA A 102 6.20 4.63 -4.14
C ALA A 102 6.79 3.65 -3.11
N MET A 103 5.92 2.95 -2.37
CA MET A 103 6.33 1.96 -1.37
C MET A 103 7.01 0.75 -2.02
N GLN A 104 6.49 0.24 -3.15
CA GLN A 104 7.14 -0.81 -3.93
C GLN A 104 8.55 -0.39 -4.41
N LEU A 105 8.70 0.86 -4.84
CA LEU A 105 10.01 1.39 -5.22
C LEU A 105 10.98 1.42 -4.02
N ILE A 106 10.50 1.87 -2.85
CA ILE A 106 11.30 1.93 -1.61
C ILE A 106 11.62 0.52 -1.08
N GLU A 107 10.73 -0.45 -1.28
CA GLU A 107 10.94 -1.85 -0.89
C GLU A 107 12.17 -2.46 -1.58
N ASN A 108 12.42 -2.09 -2.84
CA ASN A 108 13.63 -2.51 -3.56
C ASN A 108 14.94 -2.03 -2.88
N ALA A 109 14.87 -1.03 -1.99
CA ALA A 109 16.02 -0.61 -1.19
C ALA A 109 16.46 -1.68 -0.19
N LEU A 110 15.55 -2.58 0.19
CA LEU A 110 15.83 -3.62 1.17
C LEU A 110 16.83 -4.65 0.61
N ASP A 111 16.84 -4.87 -0.70
CA ASP A 111 17.74 -5.80 -1.39
C ASP A 111 19.16 -5.22 -1.54
N SER A 112 19.30 -3.90 -1.49
CA SER A 112 20.60 -3.25 -1.62
C SER A 112 21.29 -3.15 -0.25
N ARG A 113 22.56 -3.55 -0.19
CA ARG A 113 23.37 -3.48 1.05
C ARG A 113 23.49 -2.05 1.60
N ARG A 114 23.38 -1.04 0.73
CA ARG A 114 23.46 0.39 1.08
C ARG A 114 22.10 1.01 1.42
N ARG A 115 20.98 0.28 1.26
CA ARG A 115 19.61 0.81 1.44
C ARG A 115 19.30 2.00 0.52
N GLU A 116 19.86 1.97 -0.69
CA GLU A 116 19.66 2.98 -1.72
C GLU A 116 18.85 2.39 -2.88
N VAL A 117 18.00 3.23 -3.48
CA VAL A 117 17.24 2.94 -4.71
C VAL A 117 17.49 4.06 -5.69
N THR A 118 17.86 3.67 -6.90
CA THR A 118 17.94 4.57 -8.05
C THR A 118 16.61 4.57 -8.78
N MET A 119 16.15 5.73 -9.22
CA MET A 119 15.00 5.78 -10.13
C MET A 119 15.41 5.16 -11.47
N GLU A 120 14.77 4.05 -11.79
CA GLU A 120 14.97 3.32 -13.04
C GLU A 120 14.41 4.12 -14.21
N ASN A 121 14.97 3.87 -15.39
CA ASN A 121 14.34 4.33 -16.62
C ASN A 121 13.04 3.52 -16.84
N GLY A 122 12.04 4.11 -17.49
CA GLY A 122 10.76 3.45 -17.73
C GLY A 122 10.89 2.13 -18.51
N LEU A 123 11.95 1.96 -19.30
CA LEU A 123 12.21 0.70 -20.02
C LEU A 123 12.73 -0.41 -19.09
N GLU A 124 13.60 -0.08 -18.14
CA GLU A 124 14.12 -1.05 -17.15
C GLU A 124 13.00 -1.53 -16.22
N GLN A 125 12.13 -0.60 -15.80
CA GLN A 125 10.95 -0.93 -15.00
C GLN A 125 9.99 -1.87 -15.76
N LEU A 126 9.84 -1.66 -17.07
CA LEU A 126 9.03 -2.52 -17.93
C LEU A 126 9.63 -3.93 -18.03
N GLU A 127 10.94 -4.03 -18.25
CA GLU A 127 11.65 -5.31 -18.31
C GLU A 127 11.48 -6.11 -17.01
N ARG A 128 11.66 -5.46 -15.86
CA ARG A 128 11.43 -6.09 -14.54
C ARG A 128 9.99 -6.56 -14.36
N SER A 129 9.03 -5.74 -14.74
CA SER A 129 7.61 -6.09 -14.64
C SER A 129 7.25 -7.29 -15.52
N ILE A 130 7.82 -7.37 -16.73
CA ILE A 130 7.64 -8.52 -17.63
C ILE A 130 8.30 -9.77 -17.04
N ALA A 131 9.50 -9.66 -16.47
CA ALA A 131 10.18 -10.78 -15.82
C ALA A 131 9.35 -11.33 -14.64
N GLN A 132 8.77 -10.45 -13.82
CA GLN A 132 7.84 -10.85 -12.75
C GLN A 132 6.61 -11.56 -13.31
N ILE A 133 5.99 -11.06 -14.38
CA ILE A 133 4.85 -11.75 -15.01
C ILE A 133 5.23 -13.17 -15.47
N ILE A 134 6.41 -13.35 -16.05
CA ILE A 134 6.91 -14.67 -16.47
C ILE A 134 7.03 -15.60 -15.26
N GLU A 135 7.66 -15.16 -14.18
CA GLU A 135 7.80 -15.96 -12.95
C GLU A 135 6.43 -16.39 -12.39
N TRP A 136 5.44 -15.49 -12.40
CA TRP A 136 4.10 -15.80 -11.93
C TRP A 136 3.38 -16.82 -12.82
N LEU A 137 3.59 -16.75 -14.15
CA LEU A 137 3.07 -17.73 -15.09
C LEU A 137 3.74 -19.10 -14.92
N GLU A 138 5.04 -19.14 -14.66
CA GLU A 138 5.77 -20.39 -14.37
C GLU A 138 5.23 -21.06 -13.09
N ARG A 139 5.03 -20.29 -12.01
CA ARG A 139 4.43 -20.79 -10.76
C ARG A 139 3.00 -21.29 -10.94
N LEU A 140 2.22 -20.61 -11.79
CA LEU A 140 0.86 -21.02 -12.13
C LEU A 140 0.87 -22.31 -12.93
N LEU A 141 1.80 -22.47 -13.88
CA LEU A 141 1.97 -23.70 -14.66
C LEU A 141 2.36 -24.88 -13.75
N GLU A 142 3.29 -24.66 -12.81
CA GLU A 142 3.67 -25.66 -11.82
C GLU A 142 2.46 -26.12 -10.98
N TYR A 143 1.67 -25.17 -10.49
CA TYR A 143 0.44 -25.46 -9.76
C TYR A 143 -0.57 -26.27 -10.58
N VAL A 144 -0.79 -25.91 -11.85
CA VAL A 144 -1.70 -26.64 -12.74
C VAL A 144 -1.21 -28.07 -12.99
N ASN A 145 0.10 -28.27 -13.18
CA ASN A 145 0.70 -29.59 -13.33
C ASN A 145 0.56 -30.43 -12.05
N GLU A 146 0.76 -29.82 -10.88
CA GLU A 146 0.56 -30.48 -9.58
C GLU A 146 -0.90 -30.91 -9.38
N VAL A 147 -1.86 -30.04 -9.68
CA VAL A 147 -3.29 -30.36 -9.55
C VAL A 147 -3.72 -31.43 -10.56
N THR A 148 -3.21 -31.39 -11.79
CA THR A 148 -3.57 -32.35 -12.84
C THR A 148 -2.96 -33.74 -12.58
N SER A 149 -1.80 -33.80 -11.91
CA SER A 149 -1.12 -35.07 -11.58
C SER A 149 -1.67 -35.77 -10.34
N ARG A 150 -2.45 -35.08 -9.51
CA ARG A 150 -3.07 -35.65 -8.29
C ARG A 150 -4.49 -36.11 -8.59
N ASP A 151 -4.74 -37.41 -8.39
CA ASP A 151 -6.05 -38.04 -8.65
C ASP A 151 -7.10 -37.68 -7.56
N GLU A 152 -6.65 -37.36 -6.34
CA GLU A 152 -7.53 -37.12 -5.18
C GLU A 152 -7.02 -35.97 -4.28
N LEU A 153 -7.42 -34.74 -4.58
CA LEU A 153 -7.54 -33.66 -3.58
C LEU A 153 -8.73 -32.78 -3.98
N PRO A 154 -9.39 -32.10 -3.02
CA PRO A 154 -10.35 -31.06 -3.35
C PRO A 154 -9.57 -29.90 -4.00
N ALA A 155 -9.44 -29.93 -5.33
CA ALA A 155 -8.94 -28.78 -6.07
C ALA A 155 -9.79 -27.57 -5.69
N ASP A 156 -9.13 -26.46 -5.33
CA ASP A 156 -9.84 -25.25 -4.94
C ASP A 156 -10.62 -24.70 -6.14
N ALA A 157 -11.93 -24.93 -6.13
CA ALA A 157 -12.84 -24.49 -7.18
C ALA A 157 -12.80 -22.97 -7.37
N THR A 158 -12.41 -22.19 -6.35
CA THR A 158 -12.26 -20.74 -6.48
C THR A 158 -11.02 -20.38 -7.29
N MET A 159 -9.90 -21.08 -7.09
CA MET A 159 -8.68 -20.91 -7.87
C MET A 159 -8.92 -21.32 -9.33
N GLY A 160 -9.56 -22.47 -9.57
CA GLY A 160 -9.91 -22.93 -10.92
C GLY A 160 -10.77 -21.93 -11.70
N ARG A 161 -11.76 -21.30 -11.05
CA ARG A 161 -12.55 -20.21 -11.66
C ARG A 161 -11.72 -18.99 -12.01
N ARG A 162 -10.84 -18.54 -11.11
CA ARG A 162 -9.94 -17.41 -11.37
C ARG A 162 -9.00 -17.69 -12.54
N LEU A 163 -8.46 -18.89 -12.63
CA LEU A 163 -7.62 -19.32 -13.77
C LEU A 163 -8.41 -19.29 -15.08
N MET A 164 -9.65 -19.79 -15.06
CA MET A 164 -10.53 -19.75 -16.22
C MET A 164 -10.86 -18.30 -16.64
N ASP A 165 -11.10 -17.39 -15.70
CA ASP A 165 -11.32 -15.98 -15.98
C ASP A 165 -10.08 -15.33 -16.64
N ILE A 166 -8.87 -15.66 -16.15
CA ILE A 166 -7.60 -15.19 -16.75
C ILE A 166 -7.48 -15.67 -18.20
N VAL A 167 -7.71 -16.96 -18.45
CA VAL A 167 -7.64 -17.53 -19.80
C VAL A 167 -8.71 -16.94 -20.71
N ASN A 168 -9.94 -16.78 -20.24
CA ASN A 168 -11.03 -16.16 -21.02
C ASN A 168 -10.73 -14.70 -21.35
N THR A 169 -10.13 -13.96 -20.43
CA THR A 169 -9.73 -12.57 -20.66
C THR A 169 -8.61 -12.49 -21.70
N ALA A 170 -7.59 -13.34 -21.60
CA ALA A 170 -6.50 -13.41 -22.56
C ALA A 170 -6.95 -13.92 -23.93
N ALA A 171 -7.91 -14.84 -23.97
CA ALA A 171 -8.49 -15.42 -25.17
C ALA A 171 -9.58 -14.56 -25.80
N THR A 172 -9.75 -13.29 -25.37
CA THR A 172 -10.55 -12.31 -26.11
C THR A 172 -9.98 -12.20 -27.52
N HIS A 173 -10.59 -12.94 -28.44
CA HIS A 173 -10.08 -13.22 -29.78
C HIS A 173 -10.00 -11.93 -30.62
N MET A 174 -8.91 -11.17 -30.48
CA MET A 174 -8.53 -10.19 -31.50
C MET A 174 -8.07 -10.97 -32.73
N GLN A 175 -8.68 -10.68 -33.88
CA GLN A 175 -8.19 -11.17 -35.17
C GLN A 175 -6.74 -10.71 -35.35
N THR A 176 -5.85 -11.63 -35.68
CA THR A 176 -4.41 -11.39 -35.83
C THR A 176 -4.11 -10.25 -36.81
N GLU A 177 -4.89 -10.15 -37.89
CA GLU A 177 -4.80 -9.07 -38.88
C GLU A 177 -5.11 -7.69 -38.29
N LYS A 178 -6.13 -7.61 -37.42
CA LYS A 178 -6.47 -6.36 -36.73
C LYS A 178 -5.38 -5.97 -35.74
N LEU A 179 -4.82 -6.93 -35.02
CA LEU A 179 -3.71 -6.70 -34.11
C LEU A 179 -2.48 -6.16 -34.83
N ASP A 180 -2.07 -6.78 -35.94
CA ASP A 180 -0.93 -6.31 -36.75
C ASP A 180 -1.15 -4.89 -37.29
N SER A 181 -2.36 -4.60 -37.80
CA SER A 181 -2.70 -3.25 -38.26
C SER A 181 -2.66 -2.21 -37.14
N LEU A 182 -3.12 -2.57 -35.94
CA LEU A 182 -3.17 -1.69 -34.78
C LEU A 182 -1.77 -1.40 -34.23
N VAL A 183 -0.91 -2.42 -34.14
CA VAL A 183 0.49 -2.28 -33.72
C VAL A 183 1.27 -1.43 -34.73
N LYS A 184 1.08 -1.65 -36.04
CA LYS A 184 1.76 -0.84 -37.07
C LYS A 184 1.35 0.61 -37.03
N ASN A 185 0.07 0.90 -36.84
CA ASN A 185 -0.44 2.27 -36.78
C ASN A 185 0.04 2.98 -35.51
N SER A 186 -0.05 2.33 -34.34
CA SER A 186 0.43 2.93 -33.08
C SER A 186 1.94 3.20 -33.12
N LEU A 187 2.73 2.25 -33.65
CA LEU A 187 4.18 2.41 -33.82
C LEU A 187 4.52 3.60 -34.74
N ARG A 188 3.77 3.76 -35.84
CA ARG A 188 3.92 4.90 -36.75
C ARG A 188 3.63 6.22 -36.04
N ASP A 189 2.54 6.28 -35.27
CA ASP A 189 2.13 7.48 -34.56
C ASP A 189 3.17 7.87 -33.49
N TYR A 190 3.69 6.91 -32.72
CA TYR A 190 4.77 7.16 -31.75
C TYR A 190 6.06 7.65 -32.41
N MET A 191 6.46 7.05 -33.53
CA MET A 191 7.63 7.52 -34.29
C MET A 191 7.43 8.96 -34.80
N MET A 192 6.23 9.27 -35.31
CA MET A 192 5.91 10.62 -35.79
C MET A 192 5.95 11.65 -34.65
N ILE A 193 5.39 11.34 -33.48
CA ILE A 193 5.42 12.21 -32.30
C ILE A 193 6.86 12.43 -31.83
N SER A 194 7.67 11.37 -31.74
CA SER A 194 9.08 11.48 -31.35
C SER A 194 9.87 12.33 -32.35
N TYR A 195 9.63 12.14 -33.64
CA TYR A 195 10.23 12.95 -34.68
C TYR A 195 9.86 14.43 -34.54
N LEU A 196 8.58 14.74 -34.34
CA LEU A 196 8.11 16.12 -34.17
C LEU A 196 8.69 16.77 -32.91
N ALA A 197 8.74 16.06 -31.78
CA ALA A 197 9.35 16.55 -30.54
C ALA A 197 10.85 16.89 -30.71
N ASN A 198 11.58 16.03 -31.41
CA ASN A 198 12.98 16.27 -31.74
C ASN A 198 13.14 17.49 -32.67
N LEU A 199 12.26 17.64 -33.65
CA LEU A 199 12.24 18.80 -34.56
C LEU A 199 11.95 20.10 -33.79
N THR A 200 10.99 20.11 -32.87
CA THR A 200 10.72 21.27 -32.02
C THR A 200 11.92 21.61 -31.13
N THR A 201 12.60 20.59 -30.58
CA THR A 201 13.80 20.78 -29.77
C THR A 201 14.95 21.39 -30.56
N THR A 202 15.20 20.92 -31.80
CA THR A 202 16.24 21.50 -32.66
C THR A 202 15.88 22.92 -33.10
N GLN A 203 14.61 23.21 -33.39
CA GLN A 203 14.15 24.57 -33.69
C GLN A 203 14.34 25.52 -32.50
N LEU A 204 14.01 25.08 -31.28
CA LEU A 204 14.25 25.85 -30.06
C LEU A 204 15.74 26.16 -29.88
N GLN A 205 16.62 25.16 -30.06
CA GLN A 205 18.06 25.34 -29.99
C GLN A 205 18.59 26.34 -31.02
N VAL A 206 18.12 26.26 -32.27
CA VAL A 206 18.51 27.22 -33.32
C VAL A 206 18.02 28.63 -32.99
N HIS A 207 16.78 28.78 -32.54
CA HIS A 207 16.21 30.06 -32.14
C HIS A 207 17.02 30.69 -31.00
N GLU A 208 17.33 29.93 -29.96
CA GLU A 208 18.15 30.39 -28.82
C GLU A 208 19.54 30.85 -29.28
N ARG A 209 20.14 30.17 -30.26
CA ARG A 209 21.42 30.58 -30.86
C ARG A 209 21.31 31.85 -31.70
N MET A 210 20.22 32.05 -32.45
CA MET A 210 20.00 33.28 -33.21
C MET A 210 19.70 34.49 -32.32
N THR A 211 19.05 34.28 -31.17
CA THR A 211 18.70 35.36 -30.23
C THR A 211 19.89 35.79 -29.37
N ASN A 212 20.85 34.89 -29.17
CA ASN A 212 22.10 35.15 -28.43
C ASN A 212 23.23 35.76 -29.29
N ILE A 213 22.96 36.06 -30.57
CA ILE A 213 23.84 36.83 -31.48
C ILE A 213 23.33 38.27 -31.52
#